data_AF-A0A4Q3J5H2-F1
#
_entry.id   AF-A0A4Q3J5H2-F1
#
_cell.length_a   1.000
_cell.length_b   1.000
_cell.length_c   1.000
_cell.angle_alpha   90.00
_cell.angle_beta   90.00
_cell.angle_gamma   90.00
#
_symmetry.space_group_name_H-M   'P 1'
#
loop_
_entity.id
_entity.type
_entity.pdbx_description
1 polymer ?
#
loop_
_entity_poly.entity_id
_entity_poly.type
_entity_poly.pdbx_seq_one_letter_code
_entity_poly.pdbx_strand_id
1 'polypeptide(L)'
;IFNKGAVMVLPSGVNKGTGLRAGLGTLGLSEHAVVGIGDAENDHSLLKVAGLGVAVANAIPALKDRADLVVQKDHGAGVVEVMERMLANDLSDVTLKPRETGA
;
A
#
# COMPACT_ATOMS: atom_id res chain seq x y z
N ILE A 1 -6.74 -12.09 -10.28
CA ILE A 1 -5.76 -11.61 -9.27
C ILE A 1 -5.85 -12.55 -8.07
N PHE A 2 -4.74 -13.12 -7.60
CA PHE A 2 -4.74 -13.94 -6.39
C PHE A 2 -4.98 -13.06 -5.15
N ASN A 3 -5.59 -13.63 -4.11
CA ASN A 3 -5.80 -12.98 -2.83
C ASN A 3 -5.87 -14.07 -1.75
N LYS A 4 -4.71 -14.48 -1.24
CA LYS A 4 -4.55 -15.61 -0.31
C LYS A 4 -5.27 -16.86 -0.86
N GLY A 5 -6.29 -17.35 -0.16
CA GLY A 5 -7.08 -18.52 -0.54
C GLY A 5 -8.15 -18.29 -1.61
N ALA A 6 -8.21 -17.10 -2.23
CA ALA A 6 -9.24 -16.75 -3.21
C ALA A 6 -8.65 -16.19 -4.52
N VAL A 7 -9.46 -16.23 -5.58
CA VAL A 7 -9.15 -15.60 -6.87
C VAL A 7 -10.19 -14.53 -7.17
N MET A 8 -9.72 -13.33 -7.48
CA MET A 8 -10.56 -12.23 -7.96
C MET A 8 -10.60 -12.21 -9.48
N VAL A 9 -11.81 -12.26 -10.04
CA VAL A 9 -12.08 -12.09 -11.48
C VAL A 9 -12.64 -10.69 -11.69
N LEU A 10 -11.92 -9.87 -12.46
CA LEU A 10 -12.21 -8.46 -12.71
C LEU A 10 -11.98 -8.15 -14.19
N PRO A 11 -12.58 -7.08 -14.73
CA PRO A 11 -12.25 -6.60 -16.07
C PRO A 11 -10.75 -6.30 -16.22
N SER A 12 -10.23 -6.42 -17.43
CA SER A 12 -8.82 -6.11 -17.72
C SER A 12 -8.48 -4.68 -17.30
N GLY A 13 -7.34 -4.51 -16.63
CA GLY A 13 -6.88 -3.21 -16.12
C GLY A 13 -7.51 -2.75 -14.80
N VAL A 14 -8.53 -3.44 -14.26
CA VAL A 14 -9.17 -3.05 -13.00
C VAL A 14 -8.47 -3.73 -11.81
N ASN A 15 -7.91 -2.93 -10.90
CA ASN A 15 -7.29 -3.36 -9.65
C ASN A 15 -7.29 -2.22 -8.61
N LYS A 16 -6.77 -2.50 -7.40
CA LYS A 16 -6.72 -1.50 -6.31
C LYS A 16 -5.89 -0.27 -6.68
N GLY A 17 -4.78 -0.45 -7.39
CA GLY A 17 -3.93 0.66 -7.86
C GLY A 17 -4.62 1.55 -8.90
N THR A 18 -5.31 0.97 -9.89
CA THR A 18 -6.04 1.77 -10.89
C THR A 18 -7.25 2.47 -10.28
N GLY A 19 -7.94 1.84 -9.33
CA GLY A 19 -8.98 2.48 -8.52
C GLY A 19 -8.45 3.65 -7.69
N LEU A 20 -7.30 3.49 -7.03
CA LEU A 20 -6.66 4.57 -6.27
C LEU A 20 -6.35 5.77 -7.18
N ARG A 21 -5.71 5.56 -8.34
CA ARG A 21 -5.41 6.66 -9.27
C ARG A 21 -6.65 7.40 -9.75
N ALA A 22 -7.72 6.67 -10.07
CA ALA A 22 -8.98 7.28 -10.48
C ALA A 22 -9.59 8.14 -9.35
N GLY A 23 -9.54 7.65 -8.10
CA GLY A 23 -9.99 8.40 -6.92
C GLY A 23 -9.17 9.66 -6.67
N LEU A 24 -7.84 9.55 -6.70
CA LEU A 24 -6.93 10.68 -6.54
C LEU A 24 -7.11 11.74 -7.62
N GLY A 25 -7.31 11.31 -8.87
CA GLY A 25 -7.61 12.21 -9.99
C GLY A 25 -8.88 13.02 -9.77
N THR A 26 -9.91 12.42 -9.19
CA THR A 26 -11.16 13.12 -8.81
C THR A 26 -10.92 14.14 -7.69
N LEU A 27 -10.03 13.84 -6.74
CA LEU A 27 -9.72 14.69 -5.59
C LEU A 27 -8.65 15.75 -5.89
N GLY A 28 -7.99 15.70 -7.05
CA GLY A 28 -6.86 16.58 -7.37
C GLY A 28 -5.64 16.35 -6.48
N LEU A 29 -5.47 15.13 -5.96
CA LEU A 29 -4.37 14.77 -5.04
C LEU A 29 -3.27 14.00 -5.77
N SER A 30 -2.03 14.22 -5.34
CA SER A 30 -0.88 13.48 -5.85
C SER A 30 -0.76 12.11 -5.18
N GLU A 31 -0.39 11.08 -5.96
CA GLU A 31 -0.06 9.76 -5.40
C GLU A 31 1.12 9.83 -4.42
N HIS A 32 2.02 10.82 -4.55
CA HIS A 32 3.13 11.04 -3.60
C HIS A 32 2.67 11.40 -2.18
N ALA A 33 1.45 11.93 -2.02
CA ALA A 33 0.86 12.30 -0.73
C ALA A 33 0.00 11.17 -0.12
N VAL A 34 0.19 9.93 -0.54
CA VAL A 34 -0.66 8.79 -0.15
C VAL A 34 0.15 7.74 0.59
N VAL A 35 -0.40 7.27 1.71
CA VAL A 35 0.04 6.05 2.39
C VAL A 35 -0.89 4.91 2.03
N GLY A 36 -0.37 3.87 1.39
CA GLY A 36 -1.13 2.67 1.01
C GLY A 36 -0.80 1.51 1.93
N ILE A 37 -1.79 0.99 2.67
CA ILE A 37 -1.60 -0.10 3.63
C ILE A 37 -2.26 -1.38 3.10
N GLY A 38 -1.56 -2.51 3.12
CA GLY A 38 -2.07 -3.78 2.59
C GLY A 38 -1.53 -5.03 3.28
N ASP A 39 -2.11 -6.18 2.92
CA ASP A 39 -1.77 -7.48 3.51
C ASP A 39 -1.70 -8.66 2.52
N ALA A 40 -2.24 -8.52 1.31
CA ALA A 40 -2.35 -9.61 0.34
C ALA A 40 -1.84 -9.27 -1.07
N GLU A 41 -1.90 -10.24 -2.00
CA GLU A 41 -1.37 -10.10 -3.35
C GLU A 41 -2.08 -9.00 -4.16
N ASN A 42 -3.37 -8.77 -3.92
CA ASN A 42 -4.12 -7.72 -4.61
C ASN A 42 -3.68 -6.29 -4.21
N ASP A 43 -2.98 -6.15 -3.09
CA ASP A 43 -2.43 -4.88 -2.59
C ASP A 43 -1.11 -4.50 -3.24
N HIS A 44 -0.43 -5.39 -3.96
CA HIS A 44 0.79 -5.02 -4.68
C HIS A 44 0.58 -3.81 -5.60
N SER A 45 -0.57 -3.77 -6.28
CA SER A 45 -0.94 -2.65 -7.15
C SER A 45 -1.18 -1.35 -6.37
N LEU A 46 -1.71 -1.44 -5.14
CA LEU A 46 -1.95 -0.30 -4.26
C LEU A 46 -0.62 0.28 -3.77
N LEU A 47 0.25 -0.56 -3.21
CA LEU A 47 1.56 -0.16 -2.66
C LEU A 47 2.46 0.44 -3.74
N LYS A 48 2.40 -0.06 -4.97
CA LYS A 48 3.17 0.50 -6.10
C LYS A 48 2.74 1.92 -6.48
N VAL A 49 1.47 2.27 -6.28
CA VAL A 49 0.93 3.58 -6.63
C VAL A 49 1.17 4.59 -5.52
N ALA A 50 0.98 4.17 -4.27
CA ALA A 50 1.08 5.06 -3.11
C ALA A 50 2.47 5.71 -2.96
N GLY A 51 2.50 6.91 -2.38
CA GLY A 51 3.68 7.66 -1.94
C GLY A 51 4.57 6.82 -1.03
N LEU A 52 3.92 6.14 -0.10
CA LEU A 52 4.51 5.20 0.83
C LEU A 52 3.66 3.92 0.88
N GLY A 53 4.26 2.77 0.58
CA GLY A 53 3.63 1.47 0.69
C GLY A 53 3.93 0.80 2.04
N VAL A 54 2.90 0.39 2.77
CA VAL A 54 3.02 -0.24 4.09
C VAL A 54 2.39 -1.62 4.10
N ALA A 55 3.07 -2.59 4.70
CA ALA A 55 2.54 -3.92 4.98
C ALA A 55 2.33 -4.13 6.49
N VAL A 56 1.17 -4.67 6.87
CA VAL A 56 0.87 -5.06 8.26
C VAL A 56 1.53 -6.40 8.64
N ALA A 57 1.62 -6.71 9.93
CA ALA A 57 2.39 -7.87 10.40
C ALA A 57 1.86 -9.22 9.90
N ASN A 58 0.57 -9.36 9.63
CA ASN A 58 -0.03 -10.57 9.04
C ASN A 58 0.01 -10.59 7.49
N ALA A 59 0.67 -9.60 6.87
CA ALA A 59 0.80 -9.56 5.42
C ALA A 59 1.60 -10.76 4.89
N ILE A 60 1.29 -11.17 3.66
CA ILE A 60 2.05 -12.22 2.97
C ILE A 60 3.52 -11.79 2.78
N PRO A 61 4.49 -12.73 2.80
CA PRO A 61 5.91 -12.40 2.65
C PRO A 61 6.21 -11.56 1.41
N ALA A 62 5.64 -11.94 0.26
CA ALA A 62 5.85 -11.23 -1.00
C ALA A 62 5.46 -9.74 -0.94
N LEU A 63 4.41 -9.40 -0.19
CA LEU A 63 3.98 -8.00 -0.03
C LEU A 63 4.92 -7.23 0.89
N LYS A 64 5.35 -7.84 2.00
CA LYS A 64 6.33 -7.25 2.93
C LYS A 64 7.65 -6.91 2.24
N ASP A 65 8.12 -7.80 1.37
CA ASP A 65 9.37 -7.59 0.62
C ASP A 65 9.30 -6.33 -0.27
N ARG A 66 8.12 -6.00 -0.78
CA ARG A 66 7.88 -4.84 -1.64
C ARG A 66 7.42 -3.58 -0.91
N ALA A 67 7.00 -3.68 0.34
CA ALA A 67 6.59 -2.52 1.14
C ALA A 67 7.79 -1.67 1.56
N ASP A 68 7.64 -0.35 1.60
CA ASP A 68 8.63 0.58 2.14
C ASP A 68 8.77 0.41 3.66
N LEU A 69 7.65 0.14 4.31
CA LEU A 69 7.56 -0.08 5.75
C LEU A 69 6.75 -1.34 6.06
N VAL A 70 7.25 -2.14 7.00
CA VAL A 70 6.49 -3.22 7.63
C VAL A 70 6.24 -2.86 9.08
N VAL A 71 4.98 -2.77 9.48
CA VAL A 71 4.60 -2.43 10.87
C VAL A 71 4.52 -3.68 11.75
N GLN A 72 4.57 -3.47 13.06
CA GLN A 72 4.67 -4.56 14.04
C GLN A 72 3.32 -5.20 14.34
N LYS A 73 2.23 -4.43 14.30
CA LYS A 73 0.89 -4.91 14.56
C LYS A 73 0.22 -5.46 13.30
N ASP A 74 -0.68 -6.41 13.48
CA ASP A 74 -1.42 -7.05 12.40
C ASP A 74 -2.77 -6.34 12.14
N HIS A 75 -3.37 -6.66 11.00
CA HIS A 75 -4.72 -6.24 10.63
C HIS A 75 -4.97 -4.73 10.93
N GLY A 76 -6.09 -4.40 11.58
CA GLY A 76 -6.45 -3.02 11.92
C GLY A 76 -5.51 -2.38 12.94
N ALA A 77 -4.88 -3.16 13.81
CA ALA A 77 -3.94 -2.61 14.80
C ALA A 77 -2.67 -2.08 14.11
N GLY A 78 -2.24 -2.70 13.01
CA GLY A 78 -1.18 -2.18 12.15
C GLY A 78 -1.55 -0.86 11.46
N VAL A 79 -2.82 -0.69 11.07
CA VAL A 79 -3.31 0.59 10.51
C VAL A 79 -3.23 1.70 11.57
N VAL A 80 -3.67 1.42 12.79
CA VAL A 80 -3.58 2.37 13.91
C VAL A 80 -2.13 2.76 14.19
N GLU A 81 -1.20 1.80 14.19
CA GLU A 81 0.24 2.08 14.36
C GLU A 81 0.79 3.07 13.32
N VAL A 82 0.38 2.93 12.06
CA VAL A 82 0.78 3.87 10.99
C VAL A 82 0.20 5.26 11.26
N MET A 83 -1.09 5.35 11.61
CA MET A 83 -1.75 6.63 11.89
C MET A 83 -1.15 7.34 13.10
N GLU A 84 -0.84 6.60 14.18
CA GLU A 84 -0.17 7.14 15.37
C GLU A 84 1.19 7.74 15.01
N ARG A 85 1.97 7.07 14.16
CA ARG A 85 3.25 7.60 13.68
C ARG A 85 3.08 8.82 12.78
N MET A 86 2.10 8.81 11.87
CA MET A 86 1.78 10.00 11.05
C MET A 86 1.46 11.22 11.94
N LEU A 87 0.64 11.04 12.98
CA LEU A 87 0.29 12.12 13.90
C LEU A 87 1.48 12.58 14.76
N ALA A 88 2.39 11.66 15.11
CA ALA A 88 3.52 11.95 15.97
C ALA A 88 4.67 12.67 15.24
N ASN A 89 4.99 12.28 14.01
CA ASN A 89 6.18 12.77 13.31
C ASN A 89 6.06 12.81 11.77
N ASP A 90 4.84 12.69 11.23
CA ASP A 90 4.57 12.65 9.79
C ASP A 90 5.40 11.60 9.02
N LEU A 91 5.69 10.46 9.68
CA LEU A 91 6.51 9.37 9.14
C LEU A 91 7.89 9.81 8.63
N SER A 92 8.42 10.91 9.16
CA SER A 92 9.72 11.48 8.78
C SER A 92 10.92 10.55 9.03
N ASP A 93 10.74 9.51 9.84
CA ASP A 93 11.71 8.48 10.14
C ASP A 93 11.71 7.31 9.13
N VAL A 94 10.79 7.29 8.16
CA VAL A 94 10.67 6.22 7.16
C VAL A 94 11.50 6.53 5.91
N THR A 95 12.35 5.58 5.52
CA THR A 95 13.10 5.65 4.26
C THR A 95 12.38 4.87 3.17
N LEU A 96 12.07 5.53 2.05
CA LEU A 96 11.43 4.90 0.90
C LEU A 96 12.39 3.95 0.19
N LYS A 97 11.88 2.81 -0.28
CA LYS A 97 12.63 1.94 -1.18
C LYS A 97 12.74 2.60 -2.56
N PRO A 98 13.83 2.35 -3.32
CA PRO A 98 13.92 2.82 -4.70
C PRO A 98 12.73 2.29 -5.50
N ARG A 99 12.00 3.20 -6.13
CA ARG A 99 10.92 2.80 -7.03
C ARG A 99 11.53 2.26 -8.31
N GLU A 100 11.10 1.08 -8.75
CA GLU A 100 11.35 0.65 -10.12
C GLU A 100 10.67 1.66 -11.06
N THR A 101 11.45 2.57 -11.63
CA THR A 101 11.04 3.36 -12.80
C THR A 101 10.83 2.37 -13.94
N GLY A 102 9.57 1.99 -14.14
CA GLY A 102 9.18 1.28 -15.36
C GLY A 102 9.36 2.22 -16.54
N ALA A 103 10.25 1.84 -17.46
CA ALA A 103 10.24 2.31 -18.84
C ALA A 103 8.98 1.85 -19.56
#